data_AF-A0A6V7J2D7-F1
#
_entry.id   AF-A0A6V7J2D7-F1
#
_cell.length_a   1.000
_cell.length_b   1.000
_cell.length_c   1.000
_cell.angle_alpha   90.00
_cell.angle_beta   90.00
_cell.angle_gamma   90.00
#
_symmetry.space_group_name_H-M   'P 1'
#
loop_
_entity.id
_entity.type
_entity.pdbx_description
1 polymer ?
#
loop_
_entity_poly.entity_id
_entity_poly.type
_entity_poly.pdbx_seq_one_letter_code
_entity_poly.pdbx_strand_id
1 'polypeptide(L)'
;THPSVTRALNTKFHDWLSTWASKNVADSQHRLCQDWLMGRYENLIPQRTRVITDNDQSRTPYRSYNRYRVERLVKADSEAEAT
;
A
#
# COMPACT_ATOMS: atom_id res chain seq x y z
N THR A 1 -16.51 11.63 21.30
CA THR A 1 -17.23 10.70 20.42
C THR A 1 -16.24 9.81 19.70
N HIS A 2 -16.63 8.60 19.28
CA HIS A 2 -15.74 7.62 18.64
C HIS A 2 -14.93 8.19 17.44
N PRO A 3 -15.52 8.96 16.50
CA PRO A 3 -14.75 9.53 15.37
C PRO A 3 -13.63 10.48 15.79
N SER A 4 -13.86 11.32 16.81
CA SER A 4 -12.87 12.29 17.29
C SER A 4 -11.64 11.58 17.86
N VAL A 5 -11.87 10.53 18.66
CA VAL A 5 -10.79 9.73 19.26
C VAL A 5 -10.01 8.97 18.18
N THR A 6 -10.68 8.31 17.24
CA THR A 6 -10.02 7.60 16.13
C THR A 6 -9.11 8.54 15.32
N ARG A 7 -9.60 9.73 14.97
CA ARG A 7 -8.82 10.73 14.23
C ARG A 7 -7.62 11.22 15.03
N ALA A 8 -7.82 11.57 16.31
CA ALA A 8 -6.74 12.06 17.17
C ALA A 8 -5.60 11.03 17.34
N LEU A 9 -5.94 9.76 17.59
CA LEU A 9 -4.96 8.68 17.70
C LEU A 9 -4.25 8.42 16.37
N ASN A 10 -4.98 8.47 15.26
CA ASN A 10 -4.40 8.34 13.93
C ASN A 10 -3.36 9.45 13.66
N THR A 11 -3.71 10.71 13.93
CA THR A 11 -2.78 11.84 13.77
C THR A 11 -1.54 11.65 14.63
N LYS A 12 -1.72 11.38 15.93
CA LYS A 12 -0.60 11.15 16.87
C LYS A 12 0.34 10.03 16.38
N PHE A 13 -0.21 8.95 15.83
CA PHE A 13 0.59 7.86 15.28
C PHE A 13 1.38 8.29 14.05
N HIS A 14 0.76 9.00 13.10
CA HIS A 14 1.46 9.44 11.88
C HIS A 14 2.53 10.48 12.18
N ASP A 15 2.31 11.37 13.14
CA ASP A 15 3.31 12.34 13.58
C ASP A 15 4.53 11.65 14.18
N TRP A 16 4.29 10.66 15.06
CA TRP A 16 5.36 9.83 15.60
C TRP A 16 6.09 9.06 14.51
N LEU A 17 5.36 8.40 13.60
CA LEU A 17 5.94 7.60 12.52
C LEU A 17 6.78 8.45 11.57
N SER A 18 6.29 9.63 11.17
CA SER A 18 7.02 10.57 10.31
C SER A 18 8.32 11.04 10.97
N THR A 19 8.24 11.38 12.26
CA THR A 19 9.42 11.78 13.05
C THR A 19 10.42 10.64 13.20
N TRP A 20 9.95 9.41 13.40
CA TRP A 20 10.81 8.24 13.51
C TRP A 20 11.44 7.89 12.16
N ALA A 21 10.65 7.86 11.09
CA ALA A 21 11.10 7.49 9.75
C ALA A 21 12.15 8.46 9.22
N SER A 22 11.97 9.77 9.40
CA SER A 22 12.96 10.77 8.95
C SER A 22 14.34 10.63 9.60
N LYS A 23 14.43 9.98 10.77
CA LYS A 23 15.70 9.73 11.47
C LYS A 23 16.33 8.37 11.16
N ASN A 24 15.52 7.40 10.69
CA ASN A 24 15.93 5.99 10.63
C ASN A 24 15.82 5.36 9.24
N VAL A 25 15.10 5.99 8.30
CA VAL A 25 14.85 5.46 6.97
C VAL A 25 15.43 6.41 5.94
N ALA A 26 16.36 5.92 5.13
CA ALA A 26 16.89 6.68 4.01
C ALA A 26 15.82 6.82 2.92
N ASP A 27 15.83 7.94 2.19
CA ASP A 27 14.90 8.18 1.08
C ASP A 27 14.94 7.07 0.02
N SER A 28 16.12 6.48 -0.21
CA SER A 28 16.29 5.33 -1.10
C SER A 28 15.52 4.11 -0.61
N GLN A 29 15.58 3.80 0.68
CA GLN A 29 14.84 2.67 1.27
C GLN A 29 13.33 2.89 1.18
N HIS A 30 12.87 4.12 1.40
CA HIS A 30 11.45 4.47 1.24
C HIS A 30 10.97 4.24 -0.20
N ARG A 31 11.76 4.67 -1.20
CA ARG A 31 11.45 4.44 -2.62
C ARG A 31 11.44 2.96 -2.98
N LEU A 32 12.48 2.21 -2.58
CA LEU A 32 12.57 0.77 -2.86
C LEU A 32 11.38 0.00 -2.26
N CYS A 33 10.95 0.37 -1.04
CA CYS A 33 9.77 -0.21 -0.41
C CYS A 33 8.49 0.06 -1.22
N GLN A 34 8.32 1.30 -1.70
CA GLN A 34 7.19 1.67 -2.54
C GLN A 34 7.20 0.93 -3.89
N ASP A 35 8.35 0.82 -4.54
CA ASP A 35 8.49 0.09 -5.80
C ASP A 35 8.20 -1.40 -5.63
N TRP A 36 8.70 -2.00 -4.55
CA TRP A 36 8.38 -3.37 -4.17
C TRP A 36 6.88 -3.59 -3.98
N LEU A 37 6.22 -2.73 -3.19
CA LEU A 37 4.77 -2.78 -2.95
C LEU A 37 3.97 -2.67 -4.26
N MET A 38 4.44 -1.84 -5.18
CA MET A 38 3.77 -1.56 -6.45
C MET A 38 4.10 -2.55 -7.57
N GLY A 39 4.92 -3.58 -7.32
CA GLY A 39 5.30 -4.56 -8.33
C GLY A 39 6.33 -4.06 -9.35
N ARG A 40 7.07 -2.99 -9.03
CA ARG A 40 8.07 -2.32 -9.90
C ARG A 40 9.50 -2.73 -9.57
N TYR A 41 9.67 -3.82 -8.83
CA TYR A 41 10.96 -4.34 -8.41
C TYR A 41 11.36 -5.54 -9.25
N GLU A 42 12.66 -5.71 -9.47
CA GLU A 42 13.21 -6.82 -10.25
C GLU A 42 12.88 -8.17 -9.60
N ASN A 43 12.71 -9.22 -10.42
CA ASN A 43 12.48 -10.59 -9.99
C ASN A 43 11.18 -10.83 -9.18
N LEU A 44 10.23 -9.89 -9.19
CA LEU A 44 8.89 -10.11 -8.66
C LEU A 44 8.03 -10.96 -9.60
N ILE A 45 7.11 -11.72 -9.02
CA ILE A 45 6.02 -12.36 -9.77
C ILE A 45 5.28 -11.27 -10.55
N PRO A 46 5.02 -11.43 -11.86
CA PRO A 46 4.27 -10.45 -12.65
C PRO A 46 2.92 -10.13 -11.99
N GLN A 47 2.85 -8.96 -11.40
CA GLN A 47 1.67 -8.50 -10.67
C GLN A 47 1.47 -7.02 -10.89
N ARG A 48 0.22 -6.61 -11.00
CA ARG A 48 -0.17 -5.21 -11.07
C ARG A 48 -0.87 -4.84 -9.77
N THR A 49 -0.19 -4.07 -8.92
CA THR A 49 -0.82 -3.48 -7.74
C THR A 49 -1.52 -2.18 -8.14
N ARG A 50 -2.82 -2.08 -7.86
CA ARG A 50 -3.62 -0.86 -8.03
C ARG A 50 -3.96 -0.28 -6.66
N VAL A 51 -3.99 1.04 -6.57
CA VAL A 51 -4.41 1.77 -5.38
C VAL A 51 -5.86 2.21 -5.57
N ILE A 52 -6.72 1.83 -4.64
CA ILE A 52 -8.14 2.20 -4.59
C ILE A 52 -8.31 3.12 -3.38
N THR A 53 -8.83 4.33 -3.60
CA THR A 53 -9.04 5.34 -2.55
C THR A 53 -10.51 5.61 -2.25
N ASP A 54 -11.40 4.71 -2.70
CA ASP A 54 -12.83 4.74 -2.42
C ASP A 54 -13.12 4.25 -0.99
N ASN A 55 -13.07 5.19 -0.04
CA ASN A 55 -13.31 4.92 1.37
C ASN A 55 -14.48 5.75 1.86
N ASP A 56 -15.49 5.07 2.40
CA ASP A 56 -16.58 5.69 3.13
C ASP A 56 -16.06 6.31 4.45
N GLN A 57 -16.07 7.65 4.53
CA GLN A 57 -15.60 8.40 5.70
C GLN A 57 -16.64 8.51 6.82
N SER A 58 -17.87 8.03 6.60
CA SER A 58 -18.89 7.93 7.65
C SER A 58 -18.63 6.76 8.60
N ARG A 59 -17.75 5.83 8.21
CA ARG A 59 -17.38 4.65 8.97
C ARG A 59 -15.91 4.69 9.37
N THR A 60 -15.57 3.98 10.45
CA THR A 60 -14.19 3.83 10.93
C THR A 60 -13.28 3.35 9.79
N PRO A 61 -12.12 4.00 9.54
CA PRO A 61 -11.41 4.96 10.40
C PRO A 61 -11.77 6.45 10.23
N TYR A 62 -12.88 6.78 9.57
CA TYR A 62 -13.38 8.15 9.34
C TYR A 62 -12.41 9.05 8.55
N ARG A 63 -11.67 8.44 7.62
CA ARG A 63 -10.69 9.07 6.72
C ARG A 63 -10.50 8.23 5.46
N SER A 64 -9.95 8.85 4.42
CA SER A 64 -9.42 8.14 3.27
C SER A 64 -8.13 7.39 3.62
N TYR A 65 -7.95 6.23 2.99
CA TYR A 65 -6.72 5.45 3.05
C TYR A 65 -6.51 4.67 1.74
N ASN A 66 -5.28 4.31 1.45
CA ASN A 66 -4.97 3.54 0.26
C ASN A 66 -5.36 2.08 0.49
N ARG A 67 -6.26 1.54 -0.34
CA ARG A 67 -6.55 0.11 -0.42
C ARG A 67 -5.77 -0.46 -1.60
N TYR A 68 -4.85 -1.35 -1.33
CA TYR A 68 -4.04 -2.00 -2.37
C TYR A 68 -4.75 -3.27 -2.84
N ARG A 69 -4.94 -3.40 -4.16
CA ARG A 69 -5.43 -4.62 -4.80
C ARG A 69 -4.35 -5.13 -5.74
N VAL A 70 -3.97 -6.39 -5.56
CA VAL A 70 -2.99 -7.07 -6.42
C VAL A 70 -3.73 -7.89 -7.46
N GLU A 71 -3.48 -7.61 -8.73
CA GLU A 71 -3.92 -8.42 -9.85
C GLU A 71 -2.71 -9.21 -10.36
N ARG A 72 -2.74 -10.54 -10.21
CA ARG A 72 -1.68 -11.40 -10.78
C ARG A 72 -1.86 -11.44 -12.29
N LEU A 73 -0.81 -11.10 -13.01
CA LEU A 73 -0.77 -11.29 -14.45
C LEU A 73 -0.36 -12.74 -14.64
N VAL A 74 -1.34 -13.64 -14.83
CA VAL A 74 -1.04 -15.01 -15.24
C VAL A 74 -0.17 -14.90 -16.48
N LYS A 75 1.01 -15.49 -16.45
CA LYS A 75 1.85 -15.62 -17.64
C LYS A 75 1.01 -16.46 -18.61
N ALA A 76 0.43 -15.82 -19.62
CA ALA A 76 -0.26 -16.51 -20.70
C ALA A 76 0.78 -17.24 -21.54
N ASP A 77 1.35 -18.30 -20.98
CA ASP A 77 2.31 -19.22 -21.58
C ASP A 77 2.29 -20.50 -20.74
N SER A 78 1.24 -21.32 -20.90
CA SER A 78 1.26 -22.78 -20.65
C SER A 78 -0.11 -23.44 -20.87
N GLU A 79 -0.83 -23.09 -21.95
CA GLU A 79 -1.89 -23.96 -22.51
C GLU A 79 -1.87 -23.89 -24.06
N ALA A 80 -0.69 -24.10 -24.64
CA ALA A 80 -0.54 -24.32 -26.07
C ALA A 80 0.52 -25.41 -26.35
N GLU A 81 0.53 -26.48 -25.56
CA GLU A 81 1.28 -27.70 -25.91
C GLU A 81 0.72 -28.90 -25.13
N ALA A 82 -0.44 -29.39 -25.57
CA ALA A 82 -0.89 -30.74 -25.29
C ALA A 82 -1.75 -31.19 -26.49
N THR A 83 -1.02 -31.49 -27.57
CA THR A 83 -1.46 -32.35 -28.67
C THR A 83 -1.86 -33.74 -28.17
#